data_AF-A0A349WID6-F1
#
_entry.id   AF-A0A349WID6-F1
#
_cell.length_a   1.000
_cell.length_b   1.000
_cell.length_c   1.000
_cell.angle_alpha   90.00
_cell.angle_beta   90.00
_cell.angle_gamma   90.00
#
_symmetry.space_group_name_H-M   'P 1'
#
loop_
_entity.id
_entity.type
_entity.pdbx_description
1 polymer ?
#
loop_
_entity_poly.entity_id
_entity_poly.type
_entity_poly.pdbx_seq_one_letter_code
_entity_poly.pdbx_strand_id
1 'polypeptide(L)'
;NAFVMGSVASMIDDEDYNSKEYPSLVAKEASEQIAFHVIDETLNLNMEGEWDLKRLAEATSFGSSVGAQMASILEKSMDFTPNWEKYERKQLAKSTAEGSSLGSTSARIDQAEENLSLATNVEESEGIAENARNDLLTISQHSSMGSLIGNVGISIYYPNPLDRLALINSAAQGATTGSITGVSAFDLTKEDATETFDIEIARSSSNGAAFGATFETIALTDANPRDFSSDSTTINVVQAVTYGSTFGAITAGNDPDVGAPAADAVIFKQATKQGSIEGSLNGASLGTGSSEENIDTYDLSSRSSIITAAASTNAQAASDASSSMATKAIRTSTSDMLMLMKKFNINPRLTNPTKIFNSKTSDNEEDEFLFEDNLEVASPI
;
A
#
# COMPACT_ATOMS: atom_id res chain seq x y z
N ASN A 1 9.39 -2.73 -20.62
CA ASN A 1 9.73 -4.13 -20.24
C ASN A 1 11.22 -4.44 -20.31
N ALA A 2 11.83 -4.46 -21.49
CA ALA A 2 13.23 -4.89 -21.64
C ALA A 2 14.23 -4.02 -20.85
N PHE A 3 13.95 -2.72 -20.74
CA PHE A 3 14.75 -1.80 -19.93
C PHE A 3 14.71 -2.15 -18.43
N VAL A 4 13.52 -2.22 -17.82
CA VAL A 4 13.36 -2.62 -16.41
C VAL A 4 14.00 -3.99 -16.16
N MET A 5 13.77 -4.95 -17.06
CA MET A 5 14.33 -6.29 -16.95
C MET A 5 15.86 -6.28 -16.98
N GLY A 6 16.47 -5.59 -17.95
CA GLY A 6 17.93 -5.53 -18.09
C GLY A 6 18.61 -4.78 -16.96
N SER A 7 18.03 -3.65 -16.53
CA SER A 7 18.55 -2.85 -15.42
C SER A 7 18.50 -3.65 -14.11
N VAL A 8 17.37 -4.27 -13.79
CA VAL A 8 17.22 -5.08 -12.58
C VAL A 8 18.10 -6.32 -12.63
N ALA A 9 18.17 -7.04 -13.76
CA ALA A 9 19.02 -8.21 -13.90
C ALA A 9 20.50 -7.88 -13.64
N SER A 10 21.00 -6.78 -14.22
CA SER A 10 22.39 -6.36 -14.03
C SER A 10 22.75 -6.07 -12.57
N MET A 11 21.79 -5.60 -11.77
CA MET A 11 21.97 -5.31 -10.34
C MET A 11 21.83 -6.56 -9.46
N ILE A 12 21.08 -7.56 -9.93
CA ILE A 12 20.91 -8.84 -9.25
C ILE A 12 22.17 -9.71 -9.39
N ASP A 13 22.86 -9.62 -10.54
CA ASP A 13 24.01 -10.45 -10.86
C ASP A 13 25.30 -10.01 -10.14
N ASP A 14 25.35 -8.78 -9.65
CA ASP A 14 26.45 -8.26 -8.84
C ASP A 14 26.17 -8.47 -7.34
N GLU A 15 26.98 -9.27 -6.66
CA GLU A 15 26.82 -9.61 -5.23
C GLU A 15 26.91 -8.37 -4.32
N ASP A 16 27.70 -7.36 -4.68
CA ASP A 16 27.84 -6.14 -3.90
C ASP A 16 26.60 -5.25 -4.02
N TYR A 17 25.88 -5.32 -5.15
CA TYR A 17 24.65 -4.55 -5.34
C TYR A 17 23.41 -5.27 -4.79
N ASN A 18 23.35 -6.59 -4.94
CA ASN A 18 22.28 -7.42 -4.40
C ASN A 18 22.17 -7.29 -2.86
N SER A 19 23.32 -7.30 -2.17
CA SER A 19 23.37 -7.16 -0.71
C SER A 19 22.95 -5.79 -0.14
N LYS A 20 22.79 -4.77 -1.00
CA LYS A 20 22.44 -3.39 -0.62
C LYS A 20 21.04 -2.97 -1.09
N GLU A 21 20.18 -3.91 -1.47
CA GLU A 21 18.81 -3.68 -1.93
C GLU A 21 18.69 -2.80 -3.21
N TYR A 22 19.79 -2.55 -3.92
CA TYR A 22 19.78 -1.78 -5.18
C TYR A 22 18.86 -2.34 -6.27
N PRO A 23 18.67 -3.68 -6.42
CA PRO A 23 17.70 -4.20 -7.38
C PRO A 23 16.29 -3.64 -7.15
N SER A 24 15.87 -3.50 -5.88
CA SER A 24 14.56 -2.93 -5.54
C SER A 24 14.48 -1.43 -5.81
N LEU A 25 15.56 -0.69 -5.58
CA LEU A 25 15.62 0.75 -5.83
C LEU A 25 15.55 1.04 -7.33
N VAL A 26 16.38 0.36 -8.13
CA VAL A 26 16.38 0.49 -9.60
C VAL A 26 15.05 0.04 -10.19
N ALA A 27 14.43 -1.02 -9.64
CA ALA A 27 13.10 -1.45 -10.06
C ALA A 27 12.06 -0.35 -9.82
N LYS A 28 12.10 0.33 -8.66
CA LYS A 28 11.22 1.46 -8.36
C LYS A 28 11.46 2.63 -9.32
N GLU A 29 12.69 3.17 -9.36
CA GLU A 29 13.03 4.36 -10.14
C GLU A 29 12.79 4.15 -11.65
N ALA A 30 13.18 3.00 -12.20
CA ALA A 30 12.95 2.72 -13.62
C ALA A 30 11.45 2.60 -13.94
N SER A 31 10.67 1.99 -13.05
CA SER A 31 9.22 1.86 -13.22
C SER A 31 8.49 3.20 -13.11
N GLU A 32 8.96 4.06 -12.20
CA GLU A 32 8.48 5.42 -12.02
C GLU A 32 8.74 6.29 -13.24
N GLN A 33 9.99 6.33 -13.72
CA GLN A 33 10.36 7.15 -14.87
C GLN A 33 9.66 6.72 -16.17
N ILE A 34 9.47 5.41 -16.38
CA ILE A 34 8.72 4.92 -17.55
C ILE A 34 7.25 5.32 -17.44
N ALA A 35 6.62 5.11 -16.28
CA ALA A 35 5.22 5.44 -16.08
C ALA A 35 4.98 6.96 -16.22
N PHE A 36 5.87 7.77 -15.64
CA PHE A 36 5.84 9.21 -15.74
C PHE A 36 5.90 9.67 -17.20
N HIS A 37 6.95 9.25 -17.93
CA HIS A 37 7.19 9.75 -19.28
C HIS A 37 6.09 9.37 -20.27
N VAL A 38 5.50 8.17 -20.13
CA VAL A 38 4.41 7.71 -21.01
C VAL A 38 3.15 8.55 -20.82
N ILE A 39 2.82 8.88 -19.58
CA ILE A 39 1.66 9.71 -19.27
C ILE A 39 1.94 11.17 -19.67
N ASP A 40 3.08 11.73 -19.26
CA ASP A 40 3.51 13.09 -19.58
C ASP A 40 3.56 13.36 -21.10
N GLU A 41 4.16 12.46 -21.88
CA GLU A 41 4.23 12.63 -23.34
C GLU A 41 2.84 12.57 -24.00
N THR A 42 1.95 11.70 -23.52
CA THR A 42 0.57 11.60 -24.02
C THR A 42 -0.22 12.88 -23.76
N LEU A 43 -0.04 13.43 -22.55
CA LEU A 43 -0.64 14.66 -22.09
C LEU A 43 -0.10 15.87 -22.89
N ASN A 44 1.22 15.96 -23.09
CA ASN A 44 1.88 17.02 -23.87
C ASN A 44 1.49 17.01 -25.35
N LEU A 45 1.25 15.84 -25.93
CA LEU A 45 0.80 15.71 -27.32
C LEU A 45 -0.70 15.99 -27.51
N ASN A 46 -1.45 16.27 -26.44
CA ASN A 46 -2.91 16.44 -26.43
C ASN A 46 -3.64 15.24 -27.08
N MET A 47 -3.10 14.02 -26.90
CA MET A 47 -3.65 12.81 -27.49
C MET A 47 -4.71 12.13 -26.62
N GLU A 48 -5.21 12.80 -25.58
CA GLU A 48 -6.22 12.30 -24.64
C GLU A 48 -7.50 11.79 -25.34
N GLY A 49 -7.83 12.32 -26.52
CA GLY A 49 -8.97 11.87 -27.33
C GLY A 49 -8.73 10.60 -28.14
N GLU A 50 -7.48 10.23 -28.37
CA GLU A 50 -7.09 9.04 -29.15
C GLU A 50 -6.52 7.92 -28.26
N TRP A 51 -5.78 8.29 -27.22
CA TRP A 51 -5.10 7.38 -26.32
C TRP A 51 -5.70 7.46 -24.92
N ASP A 52 -6.23 6.33 -24.49
CA ASP A 52 -6.90 6.19 -23.21
C ASP A 52 -5.85 6.11 -22.08
N LEU A 53 -5.71 7.20 -21.31
CA LEU A 53 -4.73 7.33 -20.23
C LEU A 53 -4.78 6.15 -19.25
N LYS A 54 -5.98 5.63 -18.96
CA LYS A 54 -6.13 4.48 -18.06
C LYS A 54 -5.49 3.22 -18.64
N ARG A 55 -5.61 2.99 -19.95
CA ARG A 55 -4.99 1.82 -20.62
C ARG A 55 -3.48 1.96 -20.73
N LEU A 56 -2.98 3.19 -20.90
CA LEU A 56 -1.55 3.45 -20.88
C LEU A 56 -0.97 3.17 -19.49
N ALA A 57 -1.57 3.70 -18.42
CA ALA A 57 -1.17 3.43 -17.05
C ALA A 57 -1.20 1.93 -16.71
N GLU A 58 -2.23 1.21 -17.18
CA GLU A 58 -2.31 -0.25 -17.04
C GLU A 58 -1.17 -0.97 -17.76
N ALA A 59 -0.92 -0.62 -19.02
CA ALA A 59 0.08 -1.29 -19.85
C ALA A 59 1.51 -1.03 -19.37
N THR A 60 1.82 0.19 -18.92
CA THR A 60 3.14 0.53 -18.37
C THR A 60 3.41 -0.17 -17.05
N SER A 61 2.43 -0.20 -16.15
CA SER A 61 2.53 -0.89 -14.86
C SER A 61 2.61 -2.41 -15.02
N PHE A 62 1.80 -2.98 -15.92
CA PHE A 62 1.89 -4.40 -16.30
C PHE A 62 3.28 -4.73 -16.83
N GLY A 63 3.76 -3.93 -17.77
CA GLY A 63 5.02 -4.16 -18.43
C GLY A 63 6.23 -4.07 -17.50
N SER A 64 6.25 -3.06 -16.63
CA SER A 64 7.32 -2.86 -15.64
C SER A 64 7.35 -4.00 -14.63
N SER A 65 6.16 -4.44 -14.17
CA SER A 65 6.02 -5.57 -13.24
C SER A 65 6.49 -6.88 -13.88
N VAL A 66 6.06 -7.20 -15.10
CA VAL A 66 6.53 -8.41 -15.81
C VAL A 66 8.03 -8.36 -16.03
N GLY A 67 8.58 -7.21 -16.41
CA GLY A 67 10.02 -7.03 -16.63
C GLY A 67 10.86 -7.31 -15.38
N ALA A 68 10.49 -6.70 -14.24
CA ALA A 68 11.20 -6.91 -12.98
C ALA A 68 11.03 -8.34 -12.45
N GLN A 69 9.83 -8.91 -12.59
CA GLN A 69 9.60 -10.30 -12.20
C GLN A 69 10.48 -11.23 -13.05
N MET A 70 10.51 -11.07 -14.37
CA MET A 70 11.37 -11.89 -15.26
C MET A 70 12.86 -11.73 -14.96
N ALA A 71 13.32 -10.53 -14.56
CA ALA A 71 14.72 -10.31 -14.20
C ALA A 71 15.19 -11.20 -13.05
N SER A 72 14.31 -11.48 -12.08
CA SER A 72 14.62 -12.39 -10.95
C SER A 72 14.78 -13.86 -11.35
N ILE A 73 14.28 -14.24 -12.53
CA ILE A 73 14.18 -15.63 -13.02
C ILE A 73 15.15 -15.90 -14.17
N LEU A 74 15.55 -14.86 -14.92
CA LEU A 74 16.20 -14.96 -16.23
C LEU A 74 17.32 -15.99 -16.27
N GLU A 75 18.27 -15.92 -15.33
CA GLU A 75 19.47 -16.75 -15.36
C GLU A 75 19.28 -18.17 -14.82
N LYS A 76 18.26 -18.41 -13.98
CA LYS A 76 18.00 -19.71 -13.33
C LYS A 76 16.73 -20.41 -13.82
N SER A 77 16.05 -19.83 -14.80
CA SER A 77 14.79 -20.34 -15.37
C SER A 77 14.90 -21.78 -15.88
N MET A 78 16.11 -22.22 -16.28
CA MET A 78 16.37 -23.57 -16.78
C MET A 78 16.85 -24.58 -15.73
N ASP A 79 17.21 -24.15 -14.52
CA ASP A 79 17.90 -25.01 -13.54
C ASP A 79 16.96 -25.82 -12.64
N PHE A 80 15.64 -25.54 -12.65
CA PHE A 80 14.58 -26.28 -11.92
C PHE A 80 14.95 -26.68 -10.46
N THR A 81 15.74 -25.87 -9.76
CA THR A 81 16.08 -26.10 -8.35
C THR A 81 15.10 -25.34 -7.44
N PRO A 82 14.89 -25.79 -6.17
CA PRO A 82 13.90 -25.20 -5.27
C PRO A 82 14.14 -23.73 -4.88
N ASN A 83 15.28 -23.13 -5.24
CA ASN A 83 15.67 -21.74 -4.95
C ASN A 83 16.16 -21.04 -6.23
N TRP A 84 15.25 -20.90 -7.19
CA TRP A 84 15.52 -20.30 -8.50
C TRP A 84 15.57 -18.77 -8.46
N GLU A 85 15.05 -18.14 -7.40
CA GLU A 85 15.08 -16.69 -7.22
C GLU A 85 16.49 -16.23 -6.75
N LYS A 86 17.10 -15.29 -7.48
CA LYS A 86 18.35 -14.62 -7.03
C LYS A 86 18.09 -13.43 -6.09
N TYR A 87 16.87 -12.93 -6.08
CA TYR A 87 16.42 -11.78 -5.29
C TYR A 87 14.96 -11.99 -4.88
N GLU A 88 14.56 -11.47 -3.72
CA GLU A 88 13.19 -11.64 -3.21
C GLU A 88 12.16 -11.00 -4.15
N ARG A 89 11.38 -11.83 -4.86
CA ARG A 89 10.37 -11.36 -5.83
C ARG A 89 9.29 -10.47 -5.24
N LYS A 90 8.93 -10.70 -3.98
CA LYS A 90 7.98 -9.88 -3.22
C LYS A 90 8.46 -8.42 -3.07
N GLN A 91 9.76 -8.20 -2.92
CA GLN A 91 10.33 -6.85 -2.81
C GLN A 91 10.31 -6.14 -4.16
N LEU A 92 10.68 -6.84 -5.24
CA LEU A 92 10.58 -6.29 -6.59
C LEU A 92 9.13 -5.96 -6.95
N ALA A 93 8.18 -6.84 -6.61
CA ALA A 93 6.76 -6.61 -6.86
C ALA A 93 6.25 -5.36 -6.14
N LYS A 94 6.66 -5.16 -4.87
CA LYS A 94 6.35 -3.94 -4.13
C LYS A 94 6.96 -2.70 -4.79
N SER A 95 8.26 -2.73 -5.08
CA SER A 95 8.99 -1.59 -5.63
C SER A 95 8.49 -1.18 -7.02
N THR A 96 8.23 -2.12 -7.92
CA THR A 96 7.69 -1.78 -9.24
C THR A 96 6.27 -1.26 -9.16
N ALA A 97 5.43 -1.86 -8.31
CA ALA A 97 4.07 -1.39 -8.12
C ALA A 97 4.03 0.03 -7.55
N GLU A 98 4.90 0.31 -6.58
CA GLU A 98 5.06 1.65 -5.99
C GLU A 98 5.57 2.66 -7.01
N GLY A 99 6.65 2.34 -7.73
CA GLY A 99 7.23 3.21 -8.74
C GLY A 99 6.26 3.51 -9.87
N SER A 100 5.62 2.49 -10.47
CA SER A 100 4.69 2.73 -11.59
C SER A 100 3.46 3.54 -11.18
N SER A 101 2.89 3.29 -10.00
CA SER A 101 1.77 4.10 -9.51
C SER A 101 2.18 5.53 -9.19
N LEU A 102 3.34 5.74 -8.56
CA LEU A 102 3.88 7.07 -8.26
C LEU A 102 4.18 7.87 -9.54
N GLY A 103 4.84 7.26 -10.52
CA GLY A 103 5.16 7.90 -11.80
C GLY A 103 3.92 8.28 -12.60
N SER A 104 2.91 7.40 -12.62
CA SER A 104 1.67 7.67 -13.36
C SER A 104 0.86 8.82 -12.74
N THR A 105 0.79 8.91 -11.41
CA THR A 105 0.04 9.98 -10.74
C THR A 105 0.79 11.30 -10.74
N SER A 106 2.11 11.29 -10.53
CA SER A 106 2.95 12.50 -10.58
C SER A 106 2.90 13.20 -11.95
N ALA A 107 2.98 12.46 -13.06
CA ALA A 107 2.91 13.06 -14.39
C ALA A 107 1.61 13.86 -14.63
N ARG A 108 0.47 13.32 -14.18
CA ARG A 108 -0.81 14.03 -14.32
C ARG A 108 -0.89 15.25 -13.39
N ILE A 109 -0.25 15.19 -12.22
CA ILE A 109 -0.20 16.29 -11.27
C ILE A 109 0.67 17.43 -11.80
N ASP A 110 1.85 17.15 -12.33
CA ASP A 110 2.75 18.17 -12.90
C ASP A 110 2.04 18.95 -14.02
N GLN A 111 1.33 18.24 -14.89
CA GLN A 111 0.54 18.87 -15.95
C GLN A 111 -0.68 19.62 -15.41
N ALA A 112 -1.34 19.12 -14.35
CA ALA A 112 -2.43 19.82 -13.70
C ALA A 112 -1.95 21.13 -13.06
N GLU A 113 -0.79 21.14 -12.42
CA GLU A 113 -0.16 22.31 -11.81
C GLU A 113 0.18 23.36 -12.88
N GLU A 114 0.78 22.95 -14.00
CA GLU A 114 1.07 23.85 -15.11
C GLU A 114 -0.21 24.50 -15.64
N ASN A 115 -1.25 23.71 -15.89
CA ASN A 115 -2.53 24.23 -16.38
C ASN A 115 -3.23 25.14 -15.36
N LEU A 116 -3.18 24.81 -14.06
CA LEU A 116 -3.74 25.64 -13.00
C LEU A 116 -3.05 27.00 -12.91
N SER A 117 -1.72 27.03 -13.14
CA SER A 117 -0.94 28.26 -13.13
C SER A 117 -1.28 29.21 -14.29
N LEU A 118 -1.82 28.65 -15.39
CA LEU A 118 -2.24 29.38 -16.59
C LEU A 118 -3.71 29.79 -16.55
N ALA A 119 -4.51 29.24 -15.62
CA ALA A 119 -5.93 29.51 -15.49
C ALA A 119 -6.19 31.00 -15.19
N THR A 120 -7.12 31.60 -15.94
CA THR A 120 -7.39 33.04 -15.88
C THR A 120 -8.57 33.40 -15.00
N ASN A 121 -9.42 32.42 -14.68
CA ASN A 121 -10.60 32.59 -13.84
C ASN A 121 -10.86 31.34 -12.96
N VAL A 122 -11.75 31.50 -11.98
CA VAL A 122 -12.04 30.45 -10.99
C VAL A 122 -12.74 29.25 -11.62
N GLU A 123 -13.64 29.47 -12.58
CA GLU A 123 -14.40 28.41 -13.26
C GLU A 123 -13.49 27.49 -14.10
N GLU A 124 -12.48 28.05 -14.76
CA GLU A 124 -11.46 27.32 -15.50
C GLU A 124 -10.56 26.51 -14.55
N SER A 125 -10.16 27.10 -13.41
CA SER A 125 -9.39 26.40 -12.38
C SER A 125 -10.15 25.23 -11.77
N GLU A 126 -11.45 25.38 -11.49
CA GLU A 126 -12.30 24.33 -10.96
C GLU A 126 -12.50 23.19 -11.97
N GLY A 127 -12.69 23.52 -13.26
CA GLY A 127 -12.80 22.53 -14.32
C GLY A 127 -11.51 21.71 -14.54
N ILE A 128 -10.34 22.36 -14.49
CA ILE A 128 -9.04 21.69 -14.58
C ILE A 128 -8.85 20.73 -13.39
N ALA A 129 -9.15 21.21 -12.17
CA ALA A 129 -9.04 20.42 -10.96
C ALA A 129 -9.96 19.19 -10.99
N GLU A 130 -11.21 19.33 -11.42
CA GLU A 130 -12.16 18.21 -11.52
C GLU A 130 -11.75 17.17 -12.57
N ASN A 131 -11.26 17.61 -13.73
CA ASN A 131 -10.74 16.71 -14.76
C ASN A 131 -9.51 15.94 -14.26
N ALA A 132 -8.53 16.64 -13.68
CA ALA A 132 -7.33 16.01 -13.12
C ALA A 132 -7.68 14.99 -12.02
N ARG A 133 -8.67 15.31 -11.17
CA ARG A 133 -9.16 14.42 -10.13
C ARG A 133 -9.72 13.12 -10.70
N ASN A 134 -10.58 13.21 -11.71
CA ASN A 134 -11.17 12.04 -12.37
C ASN A 134 -10.10 11.19 -13.07
N ASP A 135 -9.15 11.84 -13.75
CA ASP A 135 -8.04 11.15 -14.40
C ASP A 135 -7.17 10.41 -13.38
N LEU A 136 -6.79 11.05 -12.28
CA LEU A 136 -6.00 10.44 -11.21
C LEU A 136 -6.69 9.24 -10.55
N LEU A 137 -8.01 9.30 -10.37
CA LEU A 137 -8.78 8.14 -9.89
C LEU A 137 -8.67 6.97 -10.87
N THR A 138 -8.87 7.21 -12.16
CA THR A 138 -8.80 6.14 -13.17
C THR A 138 -7.37 5.62 -13.39
N ILE A 139 -6.37 6.50 -13.40
CA ILE A 139 -4.95 6.17 -13.53
C ILE A 139 -4.49 5.33 -12.34
N SER A 140 -4.83 5.72 -11.10
CA SER A 140 -4.45 4.97 -9.90
C SER A 140 -5.07 3.57 -9.88
N GLN A 141 -6.34 3.44 -10.28
CA GLN A 141 -7.02 2.16 -10.42
C GLN A 141 -6.31 1.28 -11.45
N HIS A 142 -6.12 1.78 -12.67
CA HIS A 142 -5.59 0.99 -13.77
C HIS A 142 -4.08 0.70 -13.64
N SER A 143 -3.29 1.62 -13.10
CA SER A 143 -1.88 1.34 -12.75
C SER A 143 -1.78 0.21 -11.73
N SER A 144 -2.59 0.27 -10.66
CA SER A 144 -2.63 -0.77 -9.64
C SER A 144 -3.07 -2.11 -10.24
N MET A 145 -4.10 -2.08 -11.10
CA MET A 145 -4.59 -3.26 -11.81
C MET A 145 -3.52 -3.90 -12.70
N GLY A 146 -2.87 -3.10 -13.56
CA GLY A 146 -1.82 -3.59 -14.47
C GLY A 146 -0.64 -4.19 -13.71
N SER A 147 -0.21 -3.54 -12.62
CA SER A 147 0.85 -4.06 -11.76
C SER A 147 0.49 -5.42 -11.16
N LEU A 148 -0.72 -5.57 -10.63
CA LEU A 148 -1.18 -6.82 -10.03
C LEU A 148 -1.35 -7.93 -11.07
N ILE A 149 -1.91 -7.64 -12.24
CA ILE A 149 -2.01 -8.60 -13.35
C ILE A 149 -0.61 -9.11 -13.74
N GLY A 150 0.35 -8.21 -13.94
CA GLY A 150 1.72 -8.59 -14.34
C GLY A 150 2.44 -9.43 -13.29
N ASN A 151 2.32 -9.04 -12.02
CA ASN A 151 2.91 -9.74 -10.89
C ASN A 151 2.27 -11.12 -10.65
N VAL A 152 0.94 -11.20 -10.65
CA VAL A 152 0.17 -12.44 -10.46
C VAL A 152 0.42 -13.41 -11.61
N GLY A 153 0.35 -12.94 -12.85
CA GLY A 153 0.55 -13.79 -14.03
C GLY A 153 1.89 -14.53 -13.97
N ILE A 154 3.00 -13.83 -13.74
CA ILE A 154 4.33 -14.46 -13.65
C ILE A 154 4.45 -15.36 -12.41
N SER A 155 3.78 -15.05 -11.31
CA SER A 155 3.76 -15.91 -10.11
C SER A 155 3.07 -17.25 -10.33
N ILE A 156 2.12 -17.33 -11.27
CA ILE A 156 1.42 -18.57 -11.62
C ILE A 156 2.30 -19.45 -12.52
N TYR A 157 3.00 -18.86 -13.48
CA TYR A 157 3.91 -19.59 -14.38
C TYR A 157 5.16 -20.11 -13.68
N TYR A 158 5.65 -19.41 -12.64
CA TYR A 158 6.80 -19.82 -11.85
C TYR A 158 6.40 -19.98 -10.37
N PRO A 159 5.78 -21.13 -10.03
CA PRO A 159 5.15 -21.30 -8.74
C PRO A 159 6.17 -21.58 -7.64
N ASN A 160 6.22 -20.69 -6.65
CA ASN A 160 6.46 -21.05 -5.26
C ASN A 160 5.15 -20.85 -4.48
N PRO A 161 4.50 -21.90 -3.96
CA PRO A 161 3.19 -21.80 -3.32
C PRO A 161 3.14 -20.82 -2.14
N LEU A 162 4.26 -20.61 -1.45
CA LEU A 162 4.37 -19.68 -0.33
C LEU A 162 4.52 -18.22 -0.79
N ASP A 163 5.05 -17.98 -1.99
CA ASP A 163 5.39 -16.63 -2.44
C ASP A 163 4.24 -15.95 -3.19
N ARG A 164 3.31 -16.67 -3.84
CA ARG A 164 2.23 -16.04 -4.62
C ARG A 164 1.40 -15.06 -3.78
N LEU A 165 0.92 -15.51 -2.62
CA LEU A 165 0.10 -14.66 -1.75
C LEU A 165 0.92 -13.52 -1.14
N ALA A 166 2.18 -13.78 -0.79
CA ALA A 166 3.08 -12.76 -0.27
C ALA A 166 3.43 -11.68 -1.33
N LEU A 167 3.56 -12.09 -2.58
CA LEU A 167 3.83 -11.25 -3.74
C LEU A 167 2.61 -10.38 -4.09
N ILE A 168 1.41 -10.95 -4.09
CA ILE A 168 0.15 -10.20 -4.26
C ILE A 168 0.02 -9.14 -3.17
N ASN A 169 0.24 -9.53 -1.90
CA ASN A 169 0.20 -8.61 -0.77
C ASN A 169 1.23 -7.47 -0.93
N SER A 170 2.48 -7.80 -1.26
CA SER A 170 3.55 -6.82 -1.42
C SER A 170 3.32 -5.86 -2.60
N ALA A 171 2.84 -6.37 -3.73
CA ALA A 171 2.47 -5.58 -4.90
C ALA A 171 1.30 -4.64 -4.60
N ALA A 172 0.27 -5.14 -3.92
CA ALA A 172 -0.90 -4.35 -3.51
C ALA A 172 -0.51 -3.23 -2.53
N GLN A 173 0.39 -3.53 -1.60
CA GLN A 173 0.96 -2.53 -0.70
C GLN A 173 1.70 -1.44 -1.49
N GLY A 174 2.61 -1.82 -2.40
CA GLY A 174 3.38 -0.89 -3.21
C GLY A 174 2.48 -0.01 -4.09
N ALA A 175 1.53 -0.61 -4.81
CA ALA A 175 0.61 0.11 -5.70
C ALA A 175 -0.19 1.18 -4.97
N THR A 176 -0.73 0.85 -3.79
CA THR A 176 -1.52 1.79 -2.99
C THR A 176 -0.66 2.84 -2.31
N THR A 177 0.53 2.49 -1.82
CA THR A 177 1.49 3.46 -1.30
C THR A 177 1.91 4.47 -2.38
N GLY A 178 2.35 4.00 -3.56
CA GLY A 178 2.78 4.88 -4.65
C GLY A 178 1.67 5.80 -5.16
N SER A 179 0.43 5.30 -5.24
CA SER A 179 -0.72 6.12 -5.67
C SER A 179 -1.00 7.26 -4.70
N ILE A 180 -0.98 7.00 -3.38
CA ILE A 180 -1.23 8.03 -2.36
C ILE A 180 -0.07 9.02 -2.30
N THR A 181 1.18 8.53 -2.31
CA THR A 181 2.36 9.41 -2.24
C THR A 181 2.47 10.36 -3.43
N GLY A 182 2.04 9.94 -4.62
CA GLY A 182 2.01 10.84 -5.77
C GLY A 182 0.97 11.96 -5.60
N VAL A 183 -0.19 11.66 -4.99
CA VAL A 183 -1.33 12.58 -4.90
C VAL A 183 -1.26 13.53 -3.70
N SER A 184 -0.69 13.11 -2.59
CA SER A 184 -0.56 13.92 -1.37
C SER A 184 0.27 15.19 -1.55
N ALA A 185 1.00 15.32 -2.68
CA ALA A 185 1.71 16.53 -3.06
C ALA A 185 0.78 17.66 -3.54
N PHE A 186 -0.47 17.35 -3.91
CA PHE A 186 -1.38 18.29 -4.56
C PHE A 186 -2.78 18.28 -3.94
N ASP A 187 -3.15 19.41 -3.32
CA ASP A 187 -4.44 19.55 -2.65
C ASP A 187 -5.55 19.92 -3.65
N LEU A 188 -6.19 18.91 -4.23
CA LEU A 188 -7.37 19.03 -5.10
C LEU A 188 -8.68 19.06 -4.29
N THR A 189 -8.70 19.70 -3.12
CA THR A 189 -9.93 19.77 -2.31
C THR A 189 -11.07 20.44 -3.04
N LYS A 190 -12.18 19.72 -3.18
CA LYS A 190 -13.51 20.32 -3.38
C LYS A 190 -13.96 20.93 -2.05
N GLU A 191 -14.45 22.18 -2.04
CA GLU A 191 -14.98 22.84 -0.84
C GLU A 191 -16.14 22.06 -0.17
N ASP A 192 -16.83 21.18 -0.93
CA ASP A 192 -17.97 20.35 -0.47
C ASP A 192 -17.67 18.84 -0.33
N ALA A 193 -16.39 18.42 -0.35
CA ALA A 193 -16.06 16.99 -0.26
C ALA A 193 -16.19 16.45 1.17
N THR A 194 -16.93 15.35 1.33
CA THR A 194 -17.07 14.63 2.61
C THR A 194 -15.84 13.80 2.97
N GLU A 195 -14.89 13.63 2.04
CA GLU A 195 -13.65 12.89 2.20
C GLU A 195 -12.48 13.59 1.48
N THR A 196 -11.26 13.41 2.01
CA THR A 196 -10.04 13.95 1.38
C THR A 196 -9.69 13.14 0.13
N PHE A 197 -8.99 13.76 -0.82
CA PHE A 197 -8.71 13.14 -2.11
C PHE A 197 -7.84 11.87 -1.99
N ASP A 198 -6.92 11.82 -1.02
CA ASP A 198 -6.12 10.62 -0.72
C ASP A 198 -6.97 9.38 -0.39
N ILE A 199 -8.13 9.58 0.25
CA ILE A 199 -9.05 8.50 0.62
C ILE A 199 -9.70 7.93 -0.65
N GLU A 200 -10.08 8.79 -1.60
CA GLU A 200 -10.65 8.35 -2.87
C GLU A 200 -9.62 7.60 -3.71
N ILE A 201 -8.37 8.06 -3.73
CA ILE A 201 -7.26 7.38 -4.40
C ILE A 201 -6.97 6.03 -3.73
N ALA A 202 -6.98 5.95 -2.40
CA ALA A 202 -6.85 4.68 -1.69
C ALA A 202 -7.96 3.70 -2.07
N ARG A 203 -9.22 4.16 -2.17
CA ARG A 203 -10.35 3.35 -2.65
C ARG A 203 -10.12 2.88 -4.09
N SER A 204 -9.75 3.80 -4.99
CA SER A 204 -9.57 3.53 -6.41
C SER A 204 -8.42 2.56 -6.68
N SER A 205 -7.26 2.79 -6.06
CA SER A 205 -6.10 1.90 -6.14
C SER A 205 -6.42 0.51 -5.57
N SER A 206 -7.12 0.44 -4.43
CA SER A 206 -7.52 -0.83 -3.82
C SER A 206 -8.50 -1.61 -4.71
N ASN A 207 -9.40 -0.91 -5.41
CA ASN A 207 -10.29 -1.52 -6.40
C ASN A 207 -9.48 -2.12 -7.55
N GLY A 208 -8.59 -1.35 -8.16
CA GLY A 208 -7.74 -1.82 -9.25
C GLY A 208 -6.84 -2.99 -8.88
N ALA A 209 -6.17 -2.91 -7.72
CA ALA A 209 -5.32 -3.99 -7.22
C ALA A 209 -6.13 -5.27 -6.98
N ALA A 210 -7.28 -5.18 -6.30
CA ALA A 210 -8.14 -6.33 -6.04
C ALA A 210 -8.70 -6.94 -7.32
N PHE A 211 -9.12 -6.11 -8.27
CA PHE A 211 -9.57 -6.56 -9.58
C PHE A 211 -8.49 -7.34 -10.32
N GLY A 212 -7.30 -6.76 -10.47
CA GLY A 212 -6.21 -7.40 -11.20
C GLY A 212 -5.78 -8.74 -10.57
N ALA A 213 -5.74 -8.78 -9.23
CA ALA A 213 -5.36 -9.99 -8.51
C ALA A 213 -6.39 -11.12 -8.62
N THR A 214 -7.68 -10.83 -8.45
CA THR A 214 -8.73 -11.85 -8.53
C THR A 214 -8.98 -12.29 -9.96
N PHE A 215 -9.04 -11.35 -10.91
CA PHE A 215 -9.20 -11.65 -12.33
C PHE A 215 -8.10 -12.59 -12.82
N GLU A 216 -6.84 -12.20 -12.67
CA GLU A 216 -5.72 -12.97 -13.21
C GLU A 216 -5.59 -14.34 -12.53
N THR A 217 -5.84 -14.42 -11.22
CA THR A 217 -5.85 -15.70 -10.52
C THR A 217 -6.94 -16.61 -11.06
N ILE A 218 -8.16 -16.13 -11.23
CA ILE A 218 -9.28 -16.96 -11.67
C ILE A 218 -9.15 -17.32 -13.15
N ALA A 219 -8.66 -16.41 -13.98
CA ALA A 219 -8.45 -16.66 -15.41
C ALA A 219 -7.34 -17.70 -15.66
N LEU A 220 -6.30 -17.73 -14.84
CA LEU A 220 -5.13 -18.60 -15.03
C LEU A 220 -5.10 -19.84 -14.12
N THR A 221 -6.05 -19.98 -13.20
CA THR A 221 -6.16 -21.16 -12.33
C THR A 221 -7.54 -21.79 -12.45
N ASP A 222 -7.70 -23.03 -12.00
CA ASP A 222 -9.01 -23.72 -11.96
C ASP A 222 -9.93 -23.21 -10.83
N ALA A 223 -9.76 -21.95 -10.38
CA ALA A 223 -10.60 -21.33 -9.37
C ALA A 223 -12.02 -21.13 -9.92
N ASN A 224 -13.02 -21.56 -9.15
CA ASN A 224 -14.42 -21.49 -9.57
C ASN A 224 -15.32 -20.88 -8.48
N PRO A 225 -15.22 -19.55 -8.26
CA PRO A 225 -16.06 -18.84 -7.29
C PRO A 225 -17.53 -18.74 -7.73
N ARG A 226 -17.86 -19.12 -8.97
CA ARG A 226 -19.22 -19.16 -9.50
C ARG A 226 -20.00 -20.32 -8.90
N ASP A 227 -19.44 -21.54 -8.96
CA ASP A 227 -20.14 -22.75 -8.54
C ASP A 227 -19.87 -23.10 -7.06
N PHE A 228 -18.70 -22.74 -6.54
CA PHE A 228 -18.35 -22.97 -5.15
C PHE A 228 -18.58 -21.72 -4.31
N SER A 229 -19.25 -21.87 -3.17
CA SER A 229 -19.49 -20.78 -2.22
C SER A 229 -18.28 -20.43 -1.36
N SER A 230 -17.30 -21.33 -1.28
CA SER A 230 -16.07 -21.14 -0.52
C SER A 230 -14.87 -21.62 -1.33
N ASP A 231 -14.64 -20.96 -2.47
CA ASP A 231 -13.43 -21.22 -3.24
C ASP A 231 -12.20 -20.65 -2.51
N SER A 232 -11.40 -21.54 -1.93
CA SER A 232 -10.22 -21.19 -1.14
C SER A 232 -9.18 -20.39 -1.92
N THR A 233 -9.04 -20.64 -3.24
CA THR A 233 -8.07 -19.93 -4.07
C THR A 233 -8.45 -18.46 -4.21
N THR A 234 -9.70 -18.20 -4.59
CA THR A 234 -10.25 -16.84 -4.66
C THR A 234 -10.18 -16.15 -3.31
N ILE A 235 -10.63 -16.81 -2.23
CA ILE A 235 -10.64 -16.22 -0.89
C ILE A 235 -9.23 -15.82 -0.43
N ASN A 236 -8.24 -16.69 -0.59
CA ASN A 236 -6.88 -16.41 -0.15
C ASN A 236 -6.27 -15.21 -0.90
N VAL A 237 -6.58 -15.07 -2.19
CA VAL A 237 -6.13 -13.91 -2.98
C VAL A 237 -6.81 -12.63 -2.53
N VAL A 238 -8.12 -12.66 -2.28
CA VAL A 238 -8.87 -11.52 -1.73
C VAL A 238 -8.27 -11.09 -0.39
N GLN A 239 -7.91 -12.03 0.48
CA GLN A 239 -7.25 -11.72 1.75
C GLN A 239 -5.88 -11.07 1.51
N ALA A 240 -5.04 -11.63 0.65
CA ALA A 240 -3.71 -11.12 0.37
C ALA A 240 -3.73 -9.68 -0.17
N VAL A 241 -4.57 -9.42 -1.19
CA VAL A 241 -4.66 -8.10 -1.81
C VAL A 241 -5.27 -7.06 -0.87
N THR A 242 -6.32 -7.44 -0.14
CA THR A 242 -6.96 -6.55 0.84
C THR A 242 -5.98 -6.17 1.96
N TYR A 243 -5.19 -7.13 2.45
CA TYR A 243 -4.18 -6.83 3.47
C TYR A 243 -3.17 -5.81 2.96
N GLY A 244 -2.58 -6.06 1.79
CA GLY A 244 -1.55 -5.22 1.21
C GLY A 244 -2.05 -3.80 0.96
N SER A 245 -3.18 -3.64 0.28
CA SER A 245 -3.75 -2.33 -0.03
C SER A 245 -4.16 -1.54 1.23
N THR A 246 -4.77 -2.18 2.24
CA THR A 246 -5.11 -1.49 3.50
C THR A 246 -3.87 -1.07 4.28
N PHE A 247 -2.88 -1.96 4.39
CA PHE A 247 -1.63 -1.65 5.08
C PHE A 247 -0.87 -0.52 4.35
N GLY A 248 -0.78 -0.59 3.02
CA GLY A 248 -0.15 0.43 2.18
C GLY A 248 -0.85 1.78 2.31
N ALA A 249 -2.19 1.80 2.30
CA ALA A 249 -2.97 3.02 2.44
C ALA A 249 -2.74 3.73 3.78
N ILE A 250 -2.86 3.00 4.89
CA ILE A 250 -2.73 3.58 6.23
C ILE A 250 -1.30 4.04 6.49
N THR A 251 -0.30 3.29 6.00
CA THR A 251 1.11 3.66 6.20
C THR A 251 1.52 4.86 5.35
N ALA A 252 1.05 4.98 4.10
CA ALA A 252 1.34 6.12 3.23
C ALA A 252 0.58 7.38 3.63
N GLY A 253 -0.72 7.25 3.91
CA GLY A 253 -1.59 8.38 4.28
C GLY A 253 -1.35 8.95 5.68
N ASN A 254 -0.43 8.36 6.45
CA ASN A 254 0.02 8.89 7.74
C ASN A 254 1.55 9.04 7.80
N ASP A 255 2.22 9.01 6.65
CA ASP A 255 3.65 9.25 6.61
C ASP A 255 3.91 10.77 6.78
N PRO A 256 4.64 11.20 7.82
CA PRO A 256 4.91 12.62 8.08
C PRO A 256 5.70 13.30 6.96
N ASP A 257 6.44 12.55 6.14
CA ASP A 257 7.20 13.08 5.00
C ASP A 257 6.31 13.33 3.76
N VAL A 258 5.10 12.77 3.76
CA VAL A 258 4.15 12.78 2.64
C VAL A 258 3.12 13.91 2.76
N GLY A 259 3.16 14.68 3.86
CA GLY A 259 2.32 15.89 4.05
C GLY A 259 0.84 15.62 4.32
N ALA A 260 0.40 14.36 4.29
CA ALA A 260 -0.97 13.97 4.53
C ALA A 260 -1.38 14.36 5.97
N PRO A 261 -2.47 15.13 6.16
CA PRO A 261 -3.03 15.33 7.49
C PRO A 261 -3.34 13.94 8.03
N ALA A 262 -2.93 13.63 9.27
CA ALA A 262 -3.13 12.33 9.90
C ALA A 262 -4.60 11.92 9.86
N ALA A 263 -5.02 11.36 8.73
CA ALA A 263 -6.39 11.03 8.46
C ALA A 263 -6.65 9.77 9.28
N ASP A 264 -7.79 9.77 9.97
CA ASP A 264 -8.15 8.68 10.84
C ASP A 264 -8.01 7.36 10.07
N ALA A 265 -7.14 6.46 10.55
CA ALA A 265 -6.90 5.16 9.93
C ALA A 265 -8.22 4.38 9.73
N VAL A 266 -9.26 4.74 10.47
CA VAL A 266 -10.64 4.26 10.28
C VAL A 266 -11.19 4.61 8.89
N ILE A 267 -10.95 5.81 8.36
CA ILE A 267 -11.51 6.24 7.08
C ILE A 267 -10.81 5.53 5.92
N PHE A 268 -9.47 5.46 5.94
CA PHE A 268 -8.71 4.63 5.00
C PHE A 268 -9.18 3.18 5.03
N LYS A 269 -9.36 2.61 6.23
CA LYS A 269 -9.90 1.27 6.42
C LYS A 269 -11.28 1.08 5.77
N GLN A 270 -12.19 2.06 5.80
CA GLN A 270 -13.49 1.91 5.13
C GLN A 270 -13.36 2.03 3.61
N ALA A 271 -12.54 2.98 3.14
CA ALA A 271 -12.30 3.20 1.72
C ALA A 271 -11.64 2.00 1.04
N THR A 272 -10.56 1.46 1.61
CA THR A 272 -9.88 0.27 1.08
C THR A 272 -10.75 -0.97 1.15
N LYS A 273 -11.61 -1.09 2.17
CA LYS A 273 -12.60 -2.17 2.26
C LYS A 273 -13.57 -2.14 1.10
N GLN A 274 -14.15 -0.96 0.82
CA GLN A 274 -15.10 -0.80 -0.28
C GLN A 274 -14.41 -1.11 -1.61
N GLY A 275 -13.25 -0.49 -1.88
CA GLY A 275 -12.49 -0.72 -3.10
C GLY A 275 -12.12 -2.19 -3.29
N SER A 276 -11.60 -2.84 -2.24
CA SER A 276 -11.20 -4.25 -2.30
C SER A 276 -12.39 -5.19 -2.56
N ILE A 277 -13.56 -4.90 -1.99
CA ILE A 277 -14.78 -5.70 -2.22
C ILE A 277 -15.25 -5.54 -3.67
N GLU A 278 -15.40 -4.31 -4.14
CA GLU A 278 -15.86 -4.01 -5.50
C GLU A 278 -14.90 -4.60 -6.54
N GLY A 279 -13.59 -4.32 -6.40
CA GLY A 279 -12.57 -4.85 -7.30
C GLY A 279 -12.53 -6.38 -7.29
N SER A 280 -12.57 -7.01 -6.11
CA SER A 280 -12.52 -8.48 -6.00
C SER A 280 -13.72 -9.15 -6.66
N LEU A 281 -14.93 -8.63 -6.45
CA LEU A 281 -16.15 -9.16 -7.06
C LEU A 281 -16.11 -8.96 -8.57
N ASN A 282 -15.70 -7.78 -9.04
CA ASN A 282 -15.66 -7.46 -10.45
C ASN A 282 -14.63 -8.31 -11.21
N GLY A 283 -13.44 -8.47 -10.64
CA GLY A 283 -12.42 -9.35 -11.20
C GLY A 283 -12.83 -10.82 -11.18
N ALA A 284 -13.55 -11.27 -10.14
CA ALA A 284 -14.06 -12.64 -10.07
C ALA A 284 -15.19 -12.93 -11.07
N SER A 285 -16.10 -11.97 -11.27
CA SER A 285 -17.14 -12.07 -12.30
C SER A 285 -16.51 -12.14 -13.69
N LEU A 286 -15.55 -11.26 -14.00
CA LEU A 286 -14.88 -11.26 -15.30
C LEU A 286 -14.04 -12.53 -15.52
N GLY A 287 -13.28 -12.96 -14.51
CA GLY A 287 -12.45 -14.17 -14.57
C GLY A 287 -13.24 -15.47 -14.79
N THR A 288 -14.50 -15.50 -14.35
CA THR A 288 -15.43 -16.64 -14.58
C THR A 288 -16.17 -16.57 -15.94
N GLY A 289 -15.83 -15.59 -16.79
CA GLY A 289 -16.33 -15.47 -18.15
C GLY A 289 -17.57 -14.57 -18.32
N SER A 290 -17.85 -13.68 -17.36
CA SER A 290 -18.87 -12.64 -17.53
C SER A 290 -18.42 -11.62 -18.57
N SER A 291 -19.35 -11.08 -19.36
CA SER A 291 -19.05 -9.91 -20.21
C SER A 291 -18.81 -8.68 -19.34
N GLU A 292 -17.94 -7.76 -19.77
CA GLU A 292 -17.68 -6.49 -19.07
C GLU A 292 -18.97 -5.71 -18.74
N GLU A 293 -19.98 -5.80 -19.61
CA GLU A 293 -21.29 -5.16 -19.43
C GLU A 293 -22.18 -5.74 -18.31
N ASN A 294 -21.87 -6.94 -17.80
CA ASN A 294 -22.69 -7.66 -16.81
C ASN A 294 -21.92 -8.02 -15.53
N ILE A 295 -20.77 -7.39 -15.29
CA ILE A 295 -19.90 -7.68 -14.15
C ILE A 295 -20.64 -7.49 -12.81
N ASP A 296 -21.45 -6.44 -12.70
CA ASP A 296 -22.14 -6.06 -11.45
C ASP A 296 -23.36 -6.95 -11.14
N THR A 297 -23.92 -7.62 -12.14
CA THR A 297 -25.14 -8.44 -12.05
C THR A 297 -24.86 -9.93 -12.02
N TYR A 298 -23.59 -10.33 -12.18
CA TYR A 298 -23.21 -11.74 -12.20
C TYR A 298 -23.31 -12.38 -10.82
N ASP A 299 -24.00 -13.53 -10.75
CA ASP A 299 -24.23 -14.23 -9.50
C ASP A 299 -23.06 -15.18 -9.19
N LEU A 300 -22.24 -14.77 -8.21
CA LEU A 300 -21.15 -15.57 -7.68
C LEU A 300 -21.61 -16.26 -6.40
N SER A 301 -21.58 -17.60 -6.35
CA SER A 301 -21.87 -18.33 -5.11
C SER A 301 -20.91 -17.94 -3.98
N SER A 302 -19.66 -17.59 -4.30
CA SER A 302 -18.65 -17.12 -3.33
C SER A 302 -18.81 -15.66 -2.87
N ARG A 303 -19.80 -14.90 -3.36
CA ARG A 303 -19.95 -13.46 -3.06
C ARG A 303 -19.91 -13.13 -1.57
N SER A 304 -20.67 -13.87 -0.76
CA SER A 304 -20.71 -13.67 0.70
C SER A 304 -19.35 -13.94 1.38
N SER A 305 -18.66 -14.99 0.93
CA SER A 305 -17.34 -15.36 1.44
C SER A 305 -16.26 -14.35 1.04
N ILE A 306 -16.31 -13.81 -0.19
CA ILE A 306 -15.42 -12.73 -0.65
C ILE A 306 -15.60 -11.49 0.23
N ILE A 307 -16.84 -11.05 0.44
CA ILE A 307 -17.16 -9.88 1.29
C ILE A 307 -16.66 -10.09 2.71
N THR A 308 -16.88 -11.28 3.28
CA THR A 308 -16.47 -11.61 4.64
C THR A 308 -14.94 -11.63 4.77
N ALA A 309 -14.24 -12.23 3.80
CA ALA A 309 -12.78 -12.33 3.78
C ALA A 309 -12.10 -10.97 3.63
N ALA A 310 -12.61 -10.12 2.74
CA ALA A 310 -12.15 -8.74 2.62
C ALA A 310 -12.39 -7.96 3.92
N ALA A 311 -13.59 -8.06 4.51
CA ALA A 311 -13.93 -7.32 5.72
C ALA A 311 -13.07 -7.71 6.94
N SER A 312 -12.85 -9.02 7.17
CA SER A 312 -12.03 -9.51 8.28
C SER A 312 -10.56 -9.13 8.11
N THR A 313 -10.03 -9.29 6.89
CA THR A 313 -8.61 -9.03 6.61
C THR A 313 -8.30 -7.54 6.63
N ASN A 314 -9.19 -6.70 6.10
CA ASN A 314 -9.09 -5.24 6.20
C ASN A 314 -9.06 -4.77 7.67
N ALA A 315 -9.83 -5.41 8.55
CA ALA A 315 -9.78 -5.09 9.98
C ALA A 315 -8.43 -5.48 10.62
N GLN A 316 -7.88 -6.64 10.25
CA GLN A 316 -6.57 -7.09 10.71
C GLN A 316 -5.45 -6.17 10.22
N ALA A 317 -5.40 -5.89 8.91
CA ALA A 317 -4.39 -5.04 8.29
C ALA A 317 -4.37 -3.62 8.88
N ALA A 318 -5.56 -3.05 9.15
CA ALA A 318 -5.65 -1.75 9.80
C ALA A 318 -5.10 -1.76 11.24
N SER A 319 -5.36 -2.82 12.00
CA SER A 319 -4.79 -3.00 13.34
C SER A 319 -3.27 -3.12 13.28
N ASP A 320 -2.75 -3.93 12.36
CA ASP A 320 -1.31 -4.16 12.19
C ASP A 320 -0.60 -2.87 11.75
N ALA A 321 -1.14 -2.14 10.77
CA ALA A 321 -0.61 -0.86 10.32
C ALA A 321 -0.56 0.17 11.45
N SER A 322 -1.65 0.29 12.21
CA SER A 322 -1.74 1.20 13.36
C SER A 322 -0.71 0.83 14.44
N SER A 323 -0.53 -0.46 14.72
CA SER A 323 0.46 -0.94 15.69
C SER A 323 1.90 -0.69 15.23
N SER A 324 2.19 -0.92 13.95
CA SER A 324 3.50 -0.66 13.33
C SER A 324 3.87 0.82 13.45
N MET A 325 2.92 1.71 13.14
CA MET A 325 3.11 3.15 13.29
C MET A 325 3.31 3.59 14.75
N ALA A 326 2.54 3.04 15.69
CA ALA A 326 2.70 3.34 17.12
C ALA A 326 4.11 2.95 17.63
N THR A 327 4.66 1.83 17.13
CA THR A 327 6.05 1.45 17.45
C THR A 327 7.10 2.33 16.77
N LYS A 328 6.81 2.89 15.58
CA LYS A 328 7.67 3.89 14.91
C LYS A 328 7.72 5.21 15.71
N ALA A 329 6.60 5.63 16.31
CA ALA A 329 6.50 6.83 17.13
C ALA A 329 7.11 6.68 18.55
N ILE A 330 7.15 5.46 19.09
CA ILE A 330 7.66 5.16 20.45
C ILE A 330 8.83 4.19 20.37
N ARG A 331 9.98 4.64 19.85
CA ARG A 331 11.27 3.98 20.14
C ARG A 331 11.79 4.49 21.47
N THR A 332 11.29 3.95 22.58
CA THR A 332 11.89 4.22 23.89
C THR A 332 13.23 3.49 23.99
N SER A 333 14.34 4.20 23.79
CA SER A 333 15.62 3.66 24.20
C SER A 333 15.69 3.65 25.72
N THR A 334 16.30 2.63 26.32
CA THR A 334 16.48 2.57 27.77
C THR A 334 17.27 3.78 28.28
N SER A 335 18.15 4.33 27.43
CA SER A 335 18.89 5.57 27.69
C SER A 335 17.98 6.80 27.74
N ASP A 336 17.05 6.94 26.79
CA ASP A 336 16.10 8.06 26.76
C ASP A 336 15.10 7.99 27.90
N MET A 337 14.66 6.78 28.25
CA MET A 337 13.83 6.55 29.44
C MET A 337 14.58 6.95 30.71
N LEU A 338 15.86 6.59 30.85
CA LEU A 338 16.69 7.00 31.98
C LEU A 338 16.88 8.53 32.02
N MET A 339 17.01 9.17 30.86
CA MET A 339 17.17 10.61 30.74
C MET A 339 15.88 11.36 31.08
N LEU A 340 14.71 10.86 30.65
CA LEU A 340 13.41 11.34 31.11
C LEU A 340 13.24 11.17 32.62
N MET A 341 13.60 10.00 33.16
CA MET A 341 13.52 9.75 34.60
C MET A 341 14.39 10.73 35.40
N LYS A 342 15.60 11.05 34.92
CA LYS A 342 16.45 12.09 35.52
C LYS A 342 15.86 13.48 35.37
N LYS A 343 15.35 13.85 34.19
CA LYS A 343 14.79 15.19 33.90
C LYS A 343 13.54 15.51 34.72
N PHE A 344 12.68 14.51 34.92
CA PHE A 344 11.44 14.64 35.68
C PHE A 344 11.58 14.18 37.14
N ASN A 345 12.80 13.90 37.59
CA ASN A 345 13.12 13.42 38.95
C ASN A 345 12.25 12.22 39.37
N ILE A 346 11.92 11.35 38.42
CA ILE A 346 11.14 10.13 38.64
C ILE A 346 12.07 9.10 39.26
N ASN A 347 12.04 9.01 40.59
CA ASN A 347 12.76 7.96 41.30
C ASN A 347 11.88 6.69 41.34
N PRO A 348 12.30 5.58 40.71
CA PRO A 348 11.51 4.35 40.65
C PRO A 348 11.26 3.72 42.02
N ARG A 349 11.99 4.11 43.08
CA ARG A 349 11.67 3.74 44.47
C ARG A 349 10.53 4.56 45.09
N LEU A 350 10.32 5.79 44.66
CA LEU A 350 9.32 6.72 45.22
C LEU A 350 8.06 6.85 44.35
N THR A 351 8.17 6.51 43.06
CA THR A 351 7.08 6.60 42.07
C THR A 351 6.72 5.22 41.54
N ASN A 352 6.41 4.30 42.46
CA ASN A 352 5.83 2.99 42.16
C ASN A 352 4.36 2.98 42.62
N PRO A 353 3.42 3.60 41.87
CA PRO A 353 2.03 3.71 42.28
C PRO A 353 1.29 2.36 42.37
N THR A 354 1.87 1.28 41.83
CA THR A 354 1.21 -0.04 41.70
C THR A 354 1.93 -1.20 42.40
N LYS A 355 3.01 -0.97 43.16
CA LYS A 355 3.77 -2.03 43.89
C LYS A 355 4.22 -3.22 43.01
N ILE A 356 4.43 -3.03 41.70
CA ILE A 356 4.76 -4.16 40.79
C ILE A 356 6.19 -4.68 41.02
N PHE A 357 7.10 -3.82 41.49
CA PHE A 357 8.43 -4.24 41.94
C PHE A 357 8.36 -4.70 43.40
N ASN A 358 8.14 -5.99 43.58
CA ASN A 358 8.07 -6.62 44.89
C ASN A 358 9.45 -6.55 45.57
N SER A 359 9.61 -5.71 46.58
CA SER A 359 10.77 -5.80 47.48
C SER A 359 10.64 -7.10 48.25
N LYS A 360 11.57 -8.04 48.05
CA LYS A 360 11.64 -9.29 48.83
C LYS A 360 11.51 -8.97 50.31
N THR A 361 10.43 -9.43 50.92
CA THR A 361 10.21 -9.43 52.36
C THR A 361 11.20 -10.40 53.00
N SER A 362 12.16 -9.85 53.75
CA SER A 362 12.70 -10.53 54.92
C SER A 362 12.05 -9.87 56.12
N ASP A 363 10.97 -10.49 56.60
CA ASP A 363 10.36 -10.12 57.88
C ASP A 363 11.36 -10.39 58.99
N ASN A 364 11.61 -9.36 59.81
CA ASN A 364 11.80 -9.44 61.25
C ASN A 364 11.76 -8.02 61.81
N GLU A 365 10.57 -7.68 62.34
CA GLU A 365 10.32 -7.02 63.62
C GLU A 365 10.90 -5.64 63.97
N GLU A 366 9.97 -4.84 64.52
CA GLU A 366 10.12 -3.71 65.46
C GLU A 366 10.28 -2.27 64.92
N ASP A 367 9.13 -1.58 64.89
CA ASP A 367 8.83 -0.32 65.59
C ASP A 367 9.93 0.75 65.71
N GLU A 368 9.68 1.92 65.11
CA GLU A 368 9.61 3.18 65.88
C GLU A 368 8.99 4.30 65.02
N PHE A 369 7.77 4.72 65.38
CA PHE A 369 7.25 6.03 65.00
C PHE A 369 8.05 7.10 65.74
N LEU A 370 8.87 7.85 65.00
CA LEU A 370 9.48 9.12 65.40
C LEU A 370 9.42 9.95 64.11
N PHE A 371 8.55 10.94 63.92
CA PHE A 371 8.41 12.15 64.72
C PHE A 371 6.96 12.67 64.64
N GLU A 372 6.36 12.96 65.80
CA GLU A 372 5.43 14.08 65.93
C GLU A 372 6.25 15.35 65.78
N ASP A 373 5.99 16.15 64.74
CA ASP A 373 6.12 17.60 64.83
C ASP A 373 5.33 18.27 63.70
N ASN A 374 4.29 19.00 64.13
CA ASN A 374 3.55 19.95 63.32
C ASN A 374 4.52 21.00 62.77
N LEU A 375 4.66 21.11 61.45
CA LEU A 375 5.17 22.34 60.84
C LEU A 375 4.21 22.82 59.76
N GLU A 376 3.76 24.05 60.02
CA GLU A 376 2.66 24.77 59.42
C GLU A 376 2.86 25.10 57.95
N VAL A 377 1.74 25.18 57.24
CA VAL A 377 1.60 25.72 55.89
C VAL A 377 2.03 27.19 55.87
N ALA A 378 2.87 27.56 54.89
CA ALA A 378 2.93 28.92 54.38
C ALA A 378 2.92 28.91 52.84
N SER A 379 1.99 29.66 52.28
CA SER A 379 1.87 30.06 50.87
C SER A 379 2.22 31.56 50.78
N PRO A 380 2.33 32.20 49.61
CA PRO A 380 3.24 31.97 48.47
C PRO A 380 4.09 33.23 48.17
N ILE A 381 5.15 33.10 47.35
CA ILE A 381 5.52 34.05 46.27
C ILE A 381 6.00 33.20 45.09
#